data_AF-A0A1X0RKG0-F1
#
_entry.id   AF-A0A1X0RKG0-F1
#
_cell.length_a   1.000
_cell.length_b   1.000
_cell.length_c   1.000
_cell.angle_alpha   90.00
_cell.angle_beta   90.00
_cell.angle_gamma   90.00
#
_symmetry.space_group_name_H-M   'P 1'
#
loop_
_entity.id
_entity.type
_entity.pdbx_description
1 polymer ?
#
loop_
_entity_poly.entity_id
_entity_poly.type
_entity_poly.pdbx_seq_one_letter_code
_entity_poly.pdbx_strand_id
1 'polypeptide(L)'
;MNIQFLFENGKGSVVDEYGRPEPMDYIVDEEHSTASGAREREAKPNRDVKMKETSVKRNYTRYSDQDKVRFFKLLFERCLSAAAAANQLGIHVRTAQKWAAQYEKDPDSIFQKRRKTGRPRILHEEHKSVILECIDENPSVVLDENIAICLSKKLGFSP
;
A
#
# COMPACT_ATOMS: atom_id res chain seq x y z
N MET A 1 19.72 -23.37 -14.53
CA MET A 1 20.94 -22.78 -13.94
C MET A 1 20.54 -21.44 -13.36
N ASN A 2 20.69 -21.24 -12.05
CA ASN A 2 20.37 -19.97 -11.38
C ASN A 2 21.71 -19.26 -11.10
N ILE A 3 21.98 -18.15 -11.79
CA ILE A 3 23.19 -17.35 -11.61
C ILE A 3 22.79 -16.17 -10.72
N GLN A 4 23.33 -16.10 -9.50
CA GLN A 4 23.12 -14.98 -8.59
C GLN A 4 24.24 -13.96 -8.76
N PHE A 5 23.86 -12.70 -9.01
CA PHE A 5 24.80 -11.58 -9.10
C PHE A 5 24.94 -10.90 -7.73
N LEU A 6 26.19 -10.72 -7.29
CA LEU A 6 26.53 -10.05 -6.04
C LEU A 6 27.25 -8.73 -6.33
N PHE A 7 26.93 -7.69 -5.56
CA PHE A 7 27.45 -6.33 -5.72
C PHE A 7 28.09 -5.84 -4.42
N GLU A 8 29.11 -5.00 -4.53
CA GLU A 8 29.69 -4.32 -3.37
C GLU A 8 29.02 -2.96 -3.14
N ASN A 9 28.53 -2.70 -1.92
CA ASN A 9 27.78 -1.48 -1.56
C ASN A 9 28.69 -0.24 -1.31
N GLY A 10 29.96 -0.26 -1.71
CA GLY A 10 30.92 0.82 -1.41
C GLY A 10 31.19 1.05 0.09
N LYS A 11 30.61 0.22 0.97
CA LYS A 11 30.83 0.17 2.42
C LYS A 11 31.55 -1.12 2.85
N GLY A 12 32.13 -1.85 1.89
CA GLY A 12 32.79 -3.14 2.11
C GLY A 12 31.84 -4.32 2.38
N SER A 13 30.52 -4.15 2.22
CA SER A 13 29.53 -5.22 2.36
C SER A 13 29.08 -5.74 0.99
N VAL A 14 29.08 -7.05 0.82
CA VAL A 14 28.49 -7.72 -0.36
C VAL A 14 26.97 -7.77 -0.19
N VAL A 15 26.25 -7.39 -1.24
CA VAL A 15 24.79 -7.35 -1.29
C VAL A 15 24.28 -8.04 -2.55
N ASP A 16 23.06 -8.56 -2.47
CA ASP A 16 22.36 -9.12 -3.63
C ASP A 16 21.99 -8.04 -4.67
N GLU A 17 21.40 -8.45 -5.79
CA GLU A 17 20.88 -7.56 -6.83
C GLU A 17 19.86 -6.51 -6.32
N TYR A 18 19.19 -6.81 -5.20
CA TYR A 18 18.25 -5.93 -4.52
C TYR A 18 18.92 -5.05 -3.45
N GLY A 19 20.23 -5.16 -3.24
CA GLY A 19 20.96 -4.43 -2.22
C GLY A 19 20.69 -4.92 -0.79
N ARG A 20 20.22 -6.16 -0.60
CA ARG A 20 20.15 -6.79 0.72
C ARG A 20 21.49 -7.40 1.08
N PRO A 21 21.93 -7.27 2.34
CA PRO A 21 23.08 -8.03 2.83
C PRO A 21 22.76 -9.52 2.76
N GLU A 22 23.75 -10.32 2.34
CA GLU A 22 23.71 -11.76 2.56
C GLU A 22 23.53 -12.06 4.06
N PRO A 23 22.67 -13.01 4.45
CA PRO A 23 22.69 -13.57 5.78
C PRO A 23 24.03 -14.32 5.95
N MET A 24 25.02 -13.66 6.55
CA MET A 24 26.23 -14.33 6.98
C MET A 24 25.87 -15.38 8.03
N ASP A 25 26.28 -16.63 7.85
CA ASP A 25 26.27 -17.64 8.89
C ASP A 25 27.26 -17.20 10.00
N TYR A 26 26.75 -16.49 11.01
CA TYR A 26 27.50 -16.22 12.22
C TYR A 26 27.48 -17.50 13.08
N ILE A 27 28.66 -18.08 13.31
CA ILE A 27 28.86 -19.01 14.42
C ILE A 27 28.52 -18.21 15.69
N VAL A 28 27.44 -18.60 16.34
CA VAL A 28 26.96 -18.00 17.58
C VAL A 28 27.90 -18.43 18.69
N ASP A 29 28.74 -17.52 19.16
CA ASP A 29 29.36 -17.64 20.48
C ASP A 29 28.37 -17.09 21.53
N GLU A 30 27.99 -18.00 22.40
CA GLU A 30 27.02 -17.91 23.48
C GLU A 30 27.61 -17.14 24.68
N GLU A 31 27.16 -15.91 24.99
CA GLU A 31 27.11 -15.45 26.40
C GLU A 31 26.18 -14.22 26.67
N HIS A 32 25.07 -14.52 27.35
CA HIS A 32 24.34 -13.80 28.42
C HIS A 32 24.23 -12.26 28.44
N SER A 33 22.99 -11.74 28.44
CA SER A 33 22.44 -10.99 29.60
C SER A 33 20.98 -10.52 29.42
N THR A 34 20.11 -11.15 30.21
CA THR A 34 18.99 -10.57 31.00
C THR A 34 17.89 -9.77 30.30
N ALA A 35 16.79 -10.48 30.01
CA ALA A 35 15.47 -9.91 29.80
C ALA A 35 14.81 -9.55 31.15
N SER A 36 14.47 -8.27 31.36
CA SER A 36 13.37 -7.89 32.26
C SER A 36 12.78 -6.55 31.84
N GLY A 37 11.45 -6.51 31.71
CA GLY A 37 10.74 -5.31 31.28
C GLY A 37 9.27 -5.54 30.95
N ALA A 38 8.56 -6.37 31.72
CA ALA A 38 7.11 -6.35 31.72
C ALA A 38 6.65 -4.99 32.29
N ARG A 39 6.03 -4.16 31.46
CA ARG A 39 5.27 -2.99 31.93
C ARG A 39 3.80 -3.14 31.55
N GLU A 40 3.03 -3.12 32.62
CA GLU A 40 1.60 -3.28 32.78
C GLU A 40 0.80 -2.27 31.93
N ARG A 41 -0.25 -2.75 31.27
CA ARG A 41 -1.19 -1.94 30.49
C ARG A 41 -2.23 -1.33 31.43
N GLU A 42 -1.96 -0.12 31.88
CA GLU A 42 -2.93 0.73 32.59
C GLU A 42 -3.86 1.42 31.57
N ALA A 43 -5.14 1.03 31.58
CA ALA A 43 -6.19 1.62 30.75
C ALA A 43 -6.58 3.00 31.30
N LYS A 44 -6.19 4.08 30.59
CA LYS A 44 -6.54 5.45 30.96
C LYS A 44 -7.94 5.85 30.44
N PRO A 45 -8.69 6.63 31.21
CA PRO A 45 -10.10 6.94 30.96
C PRO A 45 -10.28 7.91 29.78
N ASN A 46 -11.46 7.77 29.16
CA ASN A 46 -11.95 8.50 28.01
C ASN A 46 -11.76 10.02 28.17
N ARG A 47 -10.81 10.58 27.40
CA ARG A 47 -10.67 12.03 27.23
C ARG A 47 -11.38 12.39 25.94
N ASP A 48 -12.40 13.24 26.04
CA ASP A 48 -13.04 13.85 24.88
C ASP A 48 -11.96 14.41 23.95
N VAL A 49 -11.93 13.87 22.72
CA VAL A 49 -10.93 14.19 21.71
C VAL A 49 -11.19 15.60 21.23
N LYS A 50 -10.55 16.58 21.85
CA LYS A 50 -10.41 17.91 21.25
C LYS A 50 -9.64 17.73 19.94
N MET A 51 -10.35 17.90 18.82
CA MET A 51 -9.80 17.73 17.47
C MET A 51 -8.50 18.54 17.36
N LYS A 52 -7.36 17.85 17.29
CA LYS A 52 -6.09 18.51 17.03
C LYS A 52 -6.14 19.05 15.60
N GLU A 53 -5.82 20.32 15.49
CA GLU A 53 -5.61 21.07 14.26
C GLU A 53 -4.83 20.22 13.23
N THR A 54 -5.30 20.29 11.98
CA THR A 54 -4.87 19.42 10.89
C THR A 54 -3.35 19.40 10.77
N SER A 55 -2.75 18.23 11.00
CA SER A 55 -1.31 18.02 10.85
C SER A 55 -0.86 18.52 9.47
N VAL A 56 0.20 19.31 9.43
CA VAL A 56 0.87 19.77 8.19
C VAL A 56 0.93 18.60 7.22
N LYS A 57 0.25 18.75 6.08
CA LYS A 57 0.18 17.73 5.03
C LYS A 57 1.62 17.39 4.63
N ARG A 58 2.05 16.16 4.91
CA ARG A 58 3.41 15.72 4.58
C ARG A 58 3.62 15.88 3.08
N ASN A 59 4.69 16.58 2.69
CA ASN A 59 5.10 16.67 1.30
C ASN A 59 5.64 15.29 0.88
N TYR A 60 4.86 14.58 0.07
CA TYR A 60 5.29 13.29 -0.47
C TYR A 60 6.19 13.53 -1.69
N THR A 61 7.39 12.94 -1.66
CA THR A 61 8.26 12.89 -2.84
C THR A 61 7.57 12.09 -3.94
N ARG A 62 7.34 12.72 -5.08
CA ARG A 62 6.71 12.09 -6.25
C ARG A 62 7.75 11.87 -7.33
N TYR A 63 7.95 10.62 -7.72
CA TYR A 63 8.81 10.24 -8.83
C TYR A 63 8.02 10.17 -10.13
N SER A 64 8.62 10.64 -11.21
CA SER A 64 8.10 10.61 -12.57
C SER A 64 8.40 9.27 -13.24
N ASP A 65 7.74 8.99 -14.36
CA ASP A 65 8.06 7.81 -15.18
C ASP A 65 9.47 7.95 -15.79
N GLN A 66 9.98 9.18 -15.97
CA GLN A 66 11.35 9.43 -16.41
C GLN A 66 12.38 9.01 -15.35
N ASP A 67 12.08 9.19 -14.07
CA ASP A 67 12.96 8.72 -12.97
C ASP A 67 13.09 7.20 -12.99
N LYS A 68 11.98 6.49 -13.26
CA LYS A 68 11.99 5.03 -13.43
C LYS A 68 12.82 4.62 -14.64
N VAL A 69 12.65 5.28 -15.78
CA VAL A 69 13.45 4.98 -16.99
C VAL A 69 14.94 5.17 -16.72
N ARG A 70 15.34 6.29 -16.09
CA ARG A 70 16.74 6.52 -15.70
C ARG A 70 17.26 5.44 -14.76
N PHE A 71 16.44 5.01 -13.81
CA PHE A 71 16.78 3.95 -12.87
C PHE A 71 17.04 2.61 -13.58
N PHE A 72 16.12 2.16 -14.45
CA PHE A 72 16.30 0.89 -15.17
C PHE A 72 17.45 0.94 -16.17
N LYS A 73 17.73 2.11 -16.76
CA LYS A 73 18.92 2.31 -17.58
C LYS A 73 20.20 2.00 -16.78
N LEU A 74 20.29 2.47 -15.53
CA LEU A 74 21.43 2.18 -14.65
C LEU A 74 21.52 0.69 -14.26
N LEU A 75 20.39 0.03 -14.02
CA LEU A 75 20.35 -1.40 -13.69
C LEU A 75 20.86 -2.26 -14.86
N PHE A 76 20.36 -2.04 -16.08
CA PHE A 76 20.65 -2.92 -17.21
C PHE A 76 21.89 -2.54 -18.01
N GLU A 77 22.10 -1.25 -18.29
CA GLU A 77 23.24 -0.83 -19.12
C GLU A 77 24.53 -0.69 -18.31
N ARG A 78 24.43 -0.38 -17.02
CA ARG A 78 25.59 -0.18 -16.14
C ARG A 78 25.74 -1.25 -15.07
N CYS A 79 24.88 -2.28 -15.09
CA CYS A 79 24.88 -3.39 -14.14
C CYS A 79 24.99 -2.92 -12.68
N LEU A 80 24.26 -1.86 -12.30
CA LEU A 80 24.26 -1.37 -10.92
C LEU A 80 23.21 -2.09 -10.08
N SER A 81 23.52 -2.31 -8.80
CA SER A 81 22.52 -2.74 -7.83
C SER A 81 21.41 -1.68 -7.67
N ALA A 82 20.22 -2.11 -7.26
CA ALA A 82 19.09 -1.20 -7.03
C ALA A 82 19.45 -0.06 -6.06
N ALA A 83 20.24 -0.34 -5.03
CA ALA A 83 20.68 0.66 -4.06
C ALA A 83 21.68 1.66 -4.65
N ALA A 84 22.65 1.18 -5.43
CA ALA A 84 23.65 2.05 -6.08
C ALA A 84 22.99 3.01 -7.09
N ALA A 85 22.10 2.48 -7.94
CA ALA A 85 21.35 3.30 -8.90
C ALA A 85 20.43 4.32 -8.20
N ALA A 86 19.81 3.94 -7.08
CA ALA A 86 18.98 4.85 -6.28
C ALA A 86 19.78 6.02 -5.72
N ASN A 87 20.95 5.75 -5.14
CA ASN A 87 21.84 6.78 -4.61
C ASN A 87 22.31 7.73 -5.71
N GLN A 88 22.67 7.19 -6.88
CA GLN A 88 23.10 8.00 -8.03
C GLN A 88 22.01 8.96 -8.54
N LEU A 89 20.74 8.54 -8.49
CA LEU A 89 19.60 9.33 -8.97
C LEU A 89 18.89 10.14 -7.87
N GLY A 90 19.35 10.08 -6.62
CA GLY A 90 18.67 10.71 -5.49
C GLY A 90 17.29 10.10 -5.19
N ILE A 91 17.07 8.86 -5.59
CA ILE A 91 15.84 8.12 -5.34
C ILE A 91 15.99 7.42 -3.99
N HIS A 92 14.92 7.39 -3.20
CA HIS A 92 14.95 6.67 -1.94
C HIS A 92 15.15 5.16 -2.22
N VAL A 93 16.19 4.56 -1.62
CA VAL A 93 16.60 3.16 -1.87
C VAL A 93 15.43 2.18 -1.79
N ARG A 94 14.58 2.29 -0.74
CA ARG A 94 13.41 1.41 -0.59
C ARG A 94 12.41 1.52 -1.74
N THR A 95 12.31 2.67 -2.38
CA THR A 95 11.42 2.88 -3.54
C THR A 95 11.99 2.20 -4.77
N ALA A 96 13.29 2.37 -5.02
CA ALA A 96 14.00 1.70 -6.09
C ALA A 96 13.96 0.17 -5.97
N GLN A 97 14.19 -0.36 -4.77
CA GLN A 97 14.06 -1.79 -4.48
C GLN A 97 12.65 -2.32 -4.78
N LYS A 98 11.61 -1.55 -4.42
CA LYS A 98 10.22 -1.90 -4.78
C LYS A 98 9.99 -1.91 -6.28
N TRP A 99 10.59 -0.98 -7.03
CA TRP A 99 10.50 -0.97 -8.49
C TRP A 99 11.17 -2.19 -9.12
N ALA A 100 12.37 -2.56 -8.65
CA ALA A 100 13.07 -3.75 -9.11
C ALA A 100 12.26 -5.03 -8.83
N ALA A 101 11.77 -5.19 -7.60
CA ALA A 101 10.94 -6.35 -7.23
C ALA A 101 9.58 -6.38 -7.96
N GLN A 102 9.04 -5.22 -8.35
CA GLN A 102 7.82 -5.16 -9.16
C GLN A 102 8.11 -5.55 -10.61
N TYR A 103 9.24 -5.09 -11.16
CA TYR A 103 9.67 -5.42 -12.52
C TYR A 103 9.91 -6.92 -12.70
N GLU A 104 10.54 -7.57 -11.73
CA GLU A 104 10.74 -9.03 -11.71
C GLU A 104 9.41 -9.81 -11.78
N LYS A 105 8.37 -9.28 -11.12
CA LYS A 105 7.04 -9.91 -11.10
C LYS A 105 6.25 -9.67 -12.38
N ASP A 106 6.20 -8.42 -12.82
CA ASP A 106 5.45 -7.98 -13.99
C ASP A 106 6.06 -6.66 -14.51
N PRO A 107 6.88 -6.72 -15.57
CA PRO A 107 7.56 -5.54 -16.11
C PRO A 107 6.58 -4.53 -16.70
N ASP A 108 5.45 -4.96 -17.25
CA ASP A 108 4.45 -4.05 -17.83
C ASP A 108 3.77 -3.23 -16.74
N SER A 109 3.64 -3.79 -15.53
CA SER A 109 2.98 -3.11 -14.40
C SER A 109 3.73 -1.87 -13.89
N ILE A 110 5.04 -1.74 -14.15
CA ILE A 110 5.87 -0.70 -13.53
C ILE A 110 5.49 0.72 -13.99
N PHE A 111 5.08 0.85 -15.25
CA PHE A 111 4.62 2.11 -15.85
C PHE A 111 3.10 2.24 -15.83
N GLN A 112 2.37 1.17 -15.55
CA GLN A 112 0.92 1.22 -15.44
C GLN A 112 0.49 2.05 -14.24
N LYS A 113 -0.18 3.16 -14.53
CA LYS A 113 -0.87 3.96 -13.51
C LYS A 113 -2.15 3.23 -13.16
N ARG A 114 -2.13 2.47 -12.06
CA ARG A 114 -3.36 1.88 -11.50
C ARG A 114 -4.40 3.00 -11.34
N ARG A 115 -5.50 2.92 -12.10
CA ARG A 115 -6.67 3.74 -11.83
C ARG A 115 -7.17 3.32 -10.46
N LYS A 116 -7.30 4.29 -9.55
CA LYS A 116 -7.93 4.02 -8.25
C LYS A 116 -9.41 3.80 -8.51
N THR A 117 -9.80 2.55 -8.74
CA THR A 117 -11.20 2.15 -8.58
C THR A 117 -11.51 2.37 -7.11
N GLY A 118 -12.44 3.29 -6.84
CA GLY A 118 -12.87 3.59 -5.47
C GLY A 118 -13.48 2.35 -4.80
N ARG A 119 -13.91 2.51 -3.55
CA ARG A 119 -14.71 1.49 -2.88
C ARG A 119 -15.90 1.13 -3.78
N PRO A 120 -16.20 -0.17 -3.99
CA PRO A 120 -17.37 -0.59 -4.71
C PRO A 120 -18.63 0.10 -4.17
N ARG A 121 -19.57 0.42 -5.07
CA ARG A 121 -20.83 1.05 -4.70
C ARG A 121 -21.64 0.07 -3.85
N ILE A 122 -22.22 0.56 -2.76
CA ILE A 122 -23.07 -0.24 -1.87
C ILE A 122 -24.45 -0.49 -2.50
N LEU A 123 -24.94 0.47 -3.30
CA LEU A 123 -26.16 0.31 -4.09
C LEU A 123 -25.86 -0.27 -5.47
N HIS A 124 -26.33 -1.50 -5.71
CA HIS A 124 -26.27 -2.18 -7.00
C HIS A 124 -27.46 -1.79 -7.89
N GLU A 125 -27.43 -2.15 -9.18
CA GLU A 125 -28.47 -1.76 -10.16
C GLU A 125 -29.87 -2.25 -9.75
N GLU A 126 -29.97 -3.46 -9.19
CA GLU A 126 -31.21 -4.02 -8.64
C GLU A 126 -31.78 -3.21 -7.47
N HIS A 127 -30.92 -2.57 -6.67
CA HIS A 127 -31.39 -1.71 -5.58
C HIS A 127 -31.95 -0.39 -6.14
N LYS A 128 -31.36 0.12 -7.23
CA LYS A 128 -31.83 1.34 -7.87
C LYS A 128 -33.17 1.14 -8.56
N SER A 129 -33.37 0.01 -9.25
CA SER A 129 -34.63 -0.27 -9.94
C SER A 129 -35.81 -0.33 -8.97
N VAL A 130 -35.62 -0.97 -7.81
CA VAL A 130 -36.65 -1.04 -6.76
C VAL A 130 -36.94 0.35 -6.18
N ILE A 131 -35.91 1.17 -5.95
CA ILE A 131 -36.12 2.54 -5.45
C ILE A 131 -36.84 3.41 -6.49
N LEU A 132 -36.52 3.27 -7.78
CA LEU A 132 -37.19 4.00 -8.85
C LEU A 132 -38.68 3.62 -8.93
N GLU A 133 -39.00 2.32 -8.90
CA GLU A 133 -40.38 1.84 -8.85
C GLU A 133 -41.14 2.37 -7.62
N CYS A 134 -40.51 2.36 -6.43
CA CYS A 134 -41.09 2.92 -5.22
C CYS A 134 -41.40 4.44 -5.37
N ILE A 135 -40.52 5.21 -6.03
CA ILE A 135 -40.71 6.65 -6.27
C ILE A 135 -41.80 6.91 -7.31
N ASP A 136 -41.82 6.14 -8.40
CA ASP A 136 -42.80 6.28 -9.46
C ASP A 136 -44.22 5.95 -8.96
N GLU A 137 -44.37 4.98 -8.06
CA GLU A 137 -45.65 4.65 -7.42
C GLU A 137 -46.15 5.77 -6.49
N ASN A 138 -45.27 6.45 -5.76
CA ASN A 138 -45.63 7.49 -4.81
C ASN A 138 -44.59 8.62 -4.78
N PRO A 139 -44.72 9.67 -5.60
CA PRO A 139 -43.69 10.71 -5.75
C PRO A 139 -43.53 11.62 -4.51
N SER A 140 -44.43 11.53 -3.53
CA SER A 140 -44.43 12.36 -2.31
C SER A 140 -43.78 11.68 -1.08
N VAL A 141 -43.28 10.46 -1.23
CA VAL A 141 -42.75 9.65 -0.12
C VAL A 141 -41.35 10.11 0.33
N VAL A 142 -41.12 10.10 1.65
CA VAL A 142 -39.84 10.54 2.24
C VAL A 142 -38.80 9.42 2.14
N LEU A 143 -37.51 9.75 2.06
CA LEU A 143 -36.43 8.78 1.82
C LEU A 143 -36.40 7.61 2.84
N ASP A 144 -36.70 7.87 4.10
CA ASP A 144 -36.71 6.85 5.16
C ASP A 144 -37.88 5.87 5.01
N GLU A 145 -39.04 6.36 4.57
CA GLU A 145 -40.21 5.55 4.25
C GLU A 145 -39.97 4.72 2.99
N ASN A 146 -39.28 5.27 1.99
CA ASN A 146 -38.85 4.54 0.80
C ASN A 146 -37.99 3.33 1.16
N ILE A 147 -37.01 3.49 2.05
CA ILE A 147 -36.16 2.37 2.47
C ILE A 147 -37.00 1.30 3.16
N ALA A 148 -37.92 1.68 4.05
CA ALA A 148 -38.80 0.76 4.75
C ALA A 148 -39.78 0.02 3.80
N ILE A 149 -40.43 0.73 2.87
CA ILE A 149 -41.37 0.18 1.89
C ILE A 149 -40.65 -0.72 0.88
N CYS A 150 -39.49 -0.30 0.37
CA CYS A 150 -38.74 -1.11 -0.57
C CYS A 150 -38.16 -2.37 0.13
N LEU A 151 -37.81 -2.31 1.42
CA LEU A 151 -37.42 -3.49 2.21
C LEU A 151 -38.61 -4.43 2.47
N SER A 152 -39.80 -3.92 2.79
CA SER A 152 -40.99 -4.77 3.02
C SER A 152 -41.45 -5.47 1.75
N LYS A 153 -41.43 -4.78 0.60
CA LYS A 153 -41.69 -5.37 -0.73
C LYS A 153 -40.67 -6.45 -1.09
N LYS A 154 -39.37 -6.20 -0.85
CA LYS A 154 -38.30 -7.18 -1.10
C LYS A 154 -38.43 -8.44 -0.22
N LEU A 155 -38.94 -8.29 1.01
CA LEU A 155 -39.14 -9.36 1.97
C LEU A 155 -40.51 -10.06 1.85
N GLY A 156 -41.35 -9.65 0.90
CA GLY A 156 -42.64 -10.30 0.63
C GLY A 156 -43.72 -10.05 1.69
N PHE A 157 -43.56 -9.01 2.51
CA PHE A 157 -44.62 -8.59 3.43
C PHE A 157 -45.61 -7.70 2.69
N SER A 158 -46.74 -8.26 2.29
CA SER A 158 -47.95 -7.49 1.97
C SER A 158 -48.48 -6.84 3.25
N PRO A 159 -49.01 -5.60 3.21
CA PRO A 159 -49.81 -5.07 4.32
C PRO A 159 -51.01 -5.97 4.62
#